data_AF-A0A3D9B7S5-F1
#
_entry.id   AF-A0A3D9B7S5-F1
#
_cell.length_a   1.000
_cell.length_b   1.000
_cell.length_c   1.000
_cell.angle_alpha   90.00
_cell.angle_beta   90.00
_cell.angle_gamma   90.00
#
_symmetry.space_group_name_H-M   'P 1'
#
loop_
_entity.id
_entity.type
_entity.pdbx_description
1 polymer ?
#
loop_
_entity_poly.entity_id
_entity_poly.type
_entity_poly.pdbx_seq_one_letter_code
_entity_poly.pdbx_strand_id
1 'polypeptide(L)' 'MAKTNKMGDFAKTISKESVLKSPVQENIKGVVKPVEKTFLLSLQEHKLTALKQKALDQKTTVRSLINSAIDEKFFD' A
#
# COMPACT_ATOMS: atom_id res chain seq x y z
N MET A 1 55.73 -11.86 1.23
CA MET A 1 55.11 -10.82 0.38
C MET A 1 53.62 -11.14 0.25
N ALA A 2 52.76 -10.46 1.02
CA ALA A 2 51.32 -10.66 0.93
C ALA A 2 50.77 -9.78 -0.20
N LYS A 3 50.22 -10.41 -1.25
CA LYS A 3 49.62 -9.71 -2.39
C LYS A 3 48.40 -8.93 -1.91
N THR A 4 48.47 -7.61 -1.98
CA THR A 4 47.35 -6.70 -1.70
C THR A 4 46.32 -6.82 -2.81
N ASN A 5 45.21 -7.49 -2.53
CA ASN A 5 44.10 -7.64 -3.46
C ASN A 5 43.32 -6.32 -3.56
N LYS A 6 43.51 -5.56 -4.65
CA LYS A 6 42.80 -4.30 -4.96
C LYS A 6 41.27 -4.40 -4.85
N MET A 7 40.70 -5.59 -5.02
CA MET A 7 39.26 -5.84 -4.88
C MET A 7 38.74 -5.66 -3.45
N GLY A 8 39.55 -6.00 -2.44
CA GLY A 8 39.16 -5.93 -1.03
C GLY A 8 39.09 -4.51 -0.48
N ASP A 9 39.86 -3.59 -1.07
CA ASP A 9 39.81 -2.15 -0.73
C ASP A 9 38.62 -1.45 -1.37
N PHE A 10 38.20 -1.87 -2.57
CA PHE A 10 37.01 -1.33 -3.25
C PHE A 10 35.70 -1.70 -2.51
N ALA A 11 35.61 -2.89 -1.92
CA ALA A 11 34.46 -3.27 -1.09
C ALA A 11 34.35 -2.43 0.18
N LYS A 12 35.47 -1.98 0.74
CA LYS A 12 35.50 -1.12 1.94
C LYS A 12 35.14 0.34 1.62
N THR A 13 35.38 0.83 0.40
CA THR A 13 34.96 2.17 -0.02
C THR A 13 33.46 2.26 -0.28
N ILE A 14 32.86 1.26 -0.95
CA ILE A 14 31.40 1.21 -1.16
C ILE A 14 30.64 1.11 0.18
N SER A 15 31.19 0.34 1.13
CA SER A 15 30.59 0.19 2.47
C SER A 15 30.63 1.47 3.30
N LYS A 16 31.48 2.45 2.95
CA LYS A 16 31.54 3.76 3.61
C LYS A 16 30.71 4.83 2.88
N GLU A 17 30.46 4.65 1.58
CA GLU A 17 29.58 5.53 0.78
C GLU A 17 28.08 5.23 0.93
N SER A 18 27.69 4.13 1.57
CA SER A 18 26.27 3.87 1.92
C SER A 18 25.71 4.80 3.00
N VAL A 19 26.54 5.71 3.55
CA VAL A 19 26.14 6.82 4.42
C VAL A 19 25.95 8.13 3.64
N LEU A 20 25.98 8.10 2.30
CA LEU A 20 25.45 9.17 1.46
C LEU A 20 23.92 9.08 1.47
N LYS A 21 23.35 9.53 2.59
CA LYS A 21 21.94 9.87 2.74
C LYS A 21 21.54 10.72 1.54
N SER A 22 20.61 10.22 0.72
CA SER A 22 19.93 11.05 -0.27
C SER A 22 19.32 12.27 0.44
N PRO A 23 19.48 13.51 -0.05
CA PRO A 23 19.00 14.71 0.65
C PRO A 23 17.47 14.84 0.68
N VAL A 24 16.72 13.83 0.21
CA VAL A 24 15.27 13.87 0.09
C VAL A 24 14.71 12.50 0.49
N GLN A 25 14.97 12.09 1.72
CA GLN A 25 13.97 11.29 2.42
C GLN A 25 12.95 12.27 2.98
N GLU A 26 12.13 12.82 2.07
CA GLU A 26 10.88 13.46 2.45
C GLU A 26 10.15 12.49 3.36
N ASN A 27 9.88 12.96 4.58
CA ASN A 27 9.11 12.26 5.58
C ASN A 27 7.90 11.61 4.92
N ILE A 28 7.98 10.30 4.70
CA ILE A 28 6.81 9.47 4.44
C ILE A 28 6.09 9.48 5.78
N LYS A 29 5.31 10.54 6.04
CA LYS A 29 4.23 10.50 7.02
C LYS A 29 3.38 9.35 6.54
N GLY A 30 3.64 8.16 7.09
CA GLY A 30 3.00 6.93 6.67
C GLY A 30 1.51 7.19 6.66
N VAL A 31 0.87 7.00 5.52
CA VAL A 31 -0.58 7.15 5.39
C VAL A 31 -1.19 6.24 6.44
N VAL A 32 -1.67 6.81 7.54
CA VAL A 32 -2.29 6.06 8.63
C VAL A 32 -3.59 5.55 8.07
N LYS A 33 -3.60 4.27 7.68
CA LYS A 33 -4.82 3.63 7.20
C LYS A 33 -5.83 3.63 8.36
N PRO A 34 -7.10 3.98 8.11
CA PRO A 34 -8.12 3.92 9.15
C PRO A 34 -8.22 2.51 9.71
N VAL A 35 -8.57 2.40 10.99
CA VAL A 35 -8.74 1.12 11.67
C VAL A 35 -9.99 0.45 11.13
N GLU A 36 -9.81 -0.54 10.25
CA GLU A 36 -10.90 -1.30 9.65
C GLU A 36 -11.07 -2.64 10.37
N LYS A 37 -12.32 -3.03 10.67
CA LYS A 37 -12.67 -4.37 11.13
C LYS A 37 -13.37 -5.14 10.02
N THR A 38 -12.91 -6.35 9.74
CA THR A 38 -13.55 -7.26 8.79
C THR A 38 -14.65 -8.05 9.47
N PHE A 39 -15.77 -8.25 8.77
CA PHE A 39 -16.85 -9.14 9.20
C PHE A 39 -17.43 -9.86 7.98
N LEU A 40 -18.05 -11.01 8.23
CA LEU A 40 -18.75 -11.78 7.20
C LEU A 40 -20.21 -11.33 7.15
N LEU A 41 -20.69 -11.01 5.95
CA LEU A 41 -22.07 -10.61 5.69
C LEU A 41 -22.67 -11.52 4.62
N SER A 42 -23.88 -12.00 4.87
CA SER A 42 -24.68 -12.71 3.87
C SER A 42 -25.50 -11.72 3.05
N LEU A 43 -25.40 -11.83 1.72
CA LEU A 43 -26.17 -11.03 0.77
C LEU A 43 -26.91 -11.97 -0.19
N GLN A 44 -28.05 -11.52 -0.70
CA GLN A 44 -28.73 -12.23 -1.78
C GLN A 44 -27.85 -12.24 -3.04
N GLU A 45 -27.80 -13.38 -3.73
CA GLU A 45 -26.89 -13.60 -4.87
C GLU A 45 -27.04 -12.54 -5.96
N HIS A 46 -28.27 -12.22 -6.35
CA HIS A 46 -28.55 -11.20 -7.37
C HIS A 46 -28.01 -9.81 -6.99
N LYS A 47 -27.99 -9.46 -5.70
CA LYS A 47 -27.43 -8.19 -5.22
C LYS A 47 -25.92 -8.17 -5.34
N LEU A 48 -25.25 -9.28 -5.01
CA LEU A 48 -23.81 -9.39 -5.15
C LEU A 48 -23.38 -9.28 -6.62
N THR A 49 -24.12 -9.93 -7.53
CA THR A 49 -23.84 -9.85 -8.97
C THR A 49 -23.99 -8.43 -9.49
N ALA A 50 -25.08 -7.73 -9.13
CA ALA A 50 -25.29 -6.33 -9.51
C ALA A 50 -24.20 -5.40 -8.94
N LEU A 51 -23.79 -5.60 -7.68
CA LEU A 51 -22.71 -4.81 -7.08
C LEU A 51 -21.36 -5.03 -7.77
N LYS A 52 -21.06 -6.26 -8.19
CA LYS A 52 -19.84 -6.56 -8.95
C LYS A 52 -19.83 -5.86 -10.31
N GLN A 53 -20.94 -5.89 -11.05
CA GLN A 53 -21.07 -5.18 -12.33
C GLN A 53 -20.88 -3.68 -12.13
N LYS A 54 -21.59 -3.09 -11.17
CA LYS A 54 -21.47 -1.66 -10.86
C LYS A 54 -20.06 -1.24 -10.44
N ALA A 55 -19.35 -2.10 -9.69
CA ALA A 55 -17.96 -1.85 -9.31
C ALA A 55 -17.03 -1.81 -10.52
N LEU A 56 -17.26 -2.69 -11.51
CA LEU A 56 -16.51 -2.68 -12.77
C LEU A 56 -16.78 -1.40 -13.56
N ASP A 57 -18.06 -1.01 -13.70
CA ASP A 57 -18.46 0.19 -14.45
C ASP A 57 -17.85 1.47 -13.87
N GLN A 58 -17.82 1.56 -12.53
CA GLN A 58 -17.30 2.73 -11.81
C GLN A 58 -15.79 2.67 -11.56
N LYS A 59 -15.12 1.59 -11.97
CA LYS A 59 -13.69 1.33 -11.67
C LYS A 59 -13.39 1.40 -10.17
N THR A 60 -14.32 0.92 -9.34
CA THR A 60 -14.19 0.87 -7.88
C THR A 60 -14.25 -0.58 -7.38
N THR A 61 -14.30 -0.76 -6.05
CA THR A 61 -14.47 -2.08 -5.43
C THR A 61 -15.84 -2.20 -4.79
N VAL A 62 -16.35 -3.43 -4.68
CA VAL A 62 -17.61 -3.71 -3.96
C VAL A 62 -17.55 -3.18 -2.52
N ARG A 63 -16.39 -3.25 -1.88
CA ARG A 63 -16.14 -2.68 -0.56
C ARG A 63 -16.37 -1.17 -0.54
N SER A 64 -15.76 -0.45 -1.48
CA SER A 64 -15.92 1.00 -1.60
C SER A 64 -17.38 1.37 -1.82
N LEU A 65 -18.09 0.65 -2.69
CA LEU A 65 -19.52 0.90 -2.94
C LEU A 65 -20.37 0.72 -1.69
N ILE A 66 -20.10 -0.33 -0.91
CA ILE A 66 -20.83 -0.59 0.33
C ILE A 66 -20.56 0.52 1.36
N ASN A 67 -19.29 0.88 1.55
CA ASN A 67 -18.93 1.94 2.49
C ASN A 67 -19.55 3.28 2.07
N SER A 68 -19.43 3.66 0.80
CA SER A 68 -20.03 4.91 0.30
C SER A 68 -21.55 4.94 0.47
N ALA A 69 -22.24 3.82 0.24
CA ALA A 69 -23.69 3.74 0.46
C ALA A 69 -24.09 3.77 1.95
N ILE A 70 -23.20 3.30 2.85
CA ILE A 70 -23.39 3.42 4.30
C ILE A 70 -23.19 4.87 4.72
N ASP A 71 -22.11 5.51 4.25
CA ASP A 71 -21.79 6.91 4.54
C ASP A 71 -22.95 7.81 4.12
N GLU A 72 -23.42 7.70 2.87
CA GLU A 72 -24.54 8.47 2.32
C GLU A 72 -25.84 8.31 3.13
N LYS A 73 -26.06 7.14 3.74
CA LYS A 73 -27.34 6.83 4.41
C LYS A 73 -27.33 7.10 5.91
N PHE A 74 -26.18 7.03 6.56
CA PHE A 74 -26.07 7.02 8.01
C PHE A 74 -25.12 8.06 8.60
N PHE A 75 -24.29 8.70 7.77
CA PHE A 75 -23.23 9.62 8.23
C PHE A 75 -23.22 10.98 7.52
N ASP A 76 -23.89 11.12 6.37
CA ASP A 76 -24.15 12.40 5.68
C ASP A 76 -25.45 13.08 6.13
#